data_AF-A0A3C0EXA8-F1
#
_entry.id   AF-A0A3C0EXA8-F1
#
_cell.length_a   1.000
_cell.length_b   1.000
_cell.length_c   1.000
_cell.angle_alpha   90.00
_cell.angle_beta   90.00
_cell.angle_gamma   90.00
#
_symmetry.space_group_name_H-M   'P 1'
#
loop_
_entity.id
_entity.type
_entity.pdbx_description
1 polymer ?
#
loop_
_entity_poly.entity_id
_entity_poly.type
_entity_poly.pdbx_seq_one_letter_code
_entity_poly.pdbx_strand_id
1 'polypeptide(L)' 'LLGPNGAGKTTCFYIIVGLVRADVGEVSIDDYFLTSLPMHKRSM' A
#
# COMPACT_ATOMS: atom_id res chain seq x y z
N LEU A 1 0.87 2.76 -12.01
CA LEU A 1 2.14 3.41 -11.62
C LEU A 1 3.09 3.39 -12.82
N LEU A 2 3.44 4.54 -13.41
CA LEU A 2 4.35 4.66 -14.56
C LEU A 2 5.65 5.38 -14.12
N GLY A 3 6.81 4.96 -14.64
CA GLY A 3 8.11 5.56 -14.29
C GLY A 3 9.30 4.61 -14.56
N PRO A 4 10.56 5.08 -14.42
CA PRO A 4 11.75 4.29 -14.74
C PRO A 4 11.95 3.07 -13.83
N ASN A 5 12.76 2.10 -14.27
CA ASN A 5 13.12 0.94 -13.45
C ASN A 5 13.91 1.40 -12.20
N GLY A 6 13.63 0.79 -11.06
CA GLY A 6 14.24 1.17 -9.78
C GLY A 6 13.56 2.32 -9.02
N ALA A 7 12.56 3.00 -9.59
CA ALA A 7 11.84 4.10 -8.93
C ALA A 7 10.89 3.67 -7.79
N GLY A 8 10.92 2.40 -7.36
CA GLY A 8 10.09 1.92 -6.24
C GLY A 8 8.62 1.63 -6.56
N LYS A 9 8.23 1.57 -7.85
CA LYS A 9 6.82 1.32 -8.25
C LYS A 9 6.25 0.02 -7.69
N THR A 10 7.02 -1.07 -7.73
CA THR A 10 6.61 -2.37 -7.17
C THR A 10 6.45 -2.30 -5.66
N THR A 11 7.41 -1.68 -4.97
CA THR A 11 7.34 -1.45 -3.51
C THR A 11 6.12 -0.62 -3.13
N CYS A 12 5.85 0.46 -3.87
CA CYS A 12 4.68 1.31 -3.68
C CYS A 12 3.38 0.53 -3.90
N PHE A 13 3.31 -0.27 -4.97
CA PHE A 13 2.15 -1.14 -5.22
C PHE A 13 1.91 -2.11 -4.06
N TYR A 14 2.96 -2.76 -3.54
CA TYR A 14 2.87 -3.66 -2.39
C TYR A 14 2.42 -2.98 -1.10
N ILE A 15 2.82 -1.72 -0.89
CA ILE A 15 2.35 -0.91 0.23
C ILE A 15 0.84 -0.63 0.08
N ILE A 16 0.41 -0.24 -1.11
CA ILE A 16 -1.01 0.07 -1.39
C ILE A 16 -1.89 -1.16 -1.15
N VAL A 17 -1.51 -2.33 -1.67
CA VAL A 17 -2.28 -3.57 -1.47
C VAL A 17 -2.08 -4.22 -0.09
N GLY A 18 -1.13 -3.70 0.71
CA GLY A 18 -0.87 -4.15 2.07
C GLY A 18 0.11 -5.31 2.26
N LEU A 19 0.78 -5.74 1.21
CA LEU A 19 1.82 -6.78 1.25
C LEU A 19 3.07 -6.34 2.03
N VAL A 20 3.34 -5.04 2.06
CA VAL A 20 4.47 -4.44 2.78
C VAL A 20 3.94 -3.25 3.60
N ARG A 21 4.47 -3.04 4.82
CA ARG A 21 4.17 -1.84 5.61
C ARG A 21 5.03 -0.68 5.13
N ALA A 22 4.45 0.51 5.04
CA ALA A 22 5.21 1.74 4.86
C ALA A 22 5.99 2.06 6.14
N ASP A 23 7.22 2.54 6.00
CA ASP A 23 8.01 2.99 7.14
C ASP A 23 7.44 4.28 7.75
N VAL A 24 6.88 5.15 6.91
CA VAL A 24 6.26 6.43 7.28
C VAL A 24 5.07 6.70 6.36
N GLY A 25 4.06 7.42 6.88
CA GLY A 25 2.86 7.81 6.13
C GLY A 25 1.74 6.78 6.24
N GLU A 26 0.63 7.07 5.56
CA GLU A 26 -0.55 6.21 5.57
C GLU A 26 -1.15 6.00 4.18
N VAL A 27 -1.86 4.89 4.04
CA VAL A 27 -2.63 4.56 2.85
C VAL A 27 -4.09 4.48 3.27
N SER A 28 -4.93 5.30 2.65
CA SER A 28 -6.39 5.27 2.78
C SER A 28 -7.04 5.06 1.42
N ILE A 29 -8.20 4.39 1.43
CA ILE A 29 -9.14 4.36 0.30
C ILE A 29 -10.45 4.89 0.85
N ASP A 30 -10.95 5.98 0.28
CA ASP A 30 -12.05 6.78 0.83
C ASP A 30 -11.76 7.17 2.29
N ASP A 31 -12.69 6.90 3.21
CA ASP A 31 -12.54 7.15 4.66
C ASP A 31 -11.93 5.94 5.42
N TYR A 32 -11.45 4.92 4.71
CA TYR A 32 -10.90 3.70 5.32
C TYR A 32 -9.37 3.71 5.32
N PHE A 33 -8.78 3.80 6.51
CA PHE A 33 -7.34 3.60 6.70
C PHE A 33 -6.96 2.14 6.49
N LEU A 34 -6.21 1.86 5.41
CA LEU A 34 -5.73 0.52 5.14
C LEU A 34 -4.56 0.16 6.05
N THR A 35 -3.75 1.11 6.52
CA THR A 35 -2.56 0.88 7.35
C THR A 35 -2.82 0.10 8.63
N SER A 36 -4.01 0.22 9.23
CA SER A 36 -4.38 -0.46 10.47
C SER A 36 -5.02 -1.84 10.27
N LEU A 37 -5.44 -2.17 9.04
CA LEU A 37 -6.15 -3.41 8.74
C LEU A 37 -5.16 -4.54 8.38
N PRO A 38 -5.24 -5.72 9.01
CA PRO A 38 -4.52 -6.91 8.56
C PRO A 38 -4.88 -7.25 7.11
N MET A 39 -3.92 -7.73 6.30
CA MET A 39 -4.17 -8.08 4.87
C MET A 39 -5.39 -8.97 4.66
N HIS A 40 -5.62 -9.95 5.55
CA HIS A 40 -6.77 -10.86 5.46
C HIS A 40 -8.13 -10.17 5.63
N LYS A 41 -8.16 -8.91 6.09
CA LYS A 41 -9.36 -8.07 6.18
C LYS A 41 -9.46 -7.02 5.08
N ARG A 42 -8.47 -6.94 4.17
CA ARG A 42 -8.47 -6.00 3.04
C ARG A 42 -9.02 -6.62 1.75
N SER A 43 -9.17 -7.95 1.69
CA SER A 43 -9.90 -8.60 0.61
C SER A 43 -11.39 -8.54 0.91
N MET A 44 -12.13 -7.88 0.02
CA MET A 44 -13.59 -8.05 -0.09
C MET A 44 -13.95 -9.49 -0.45
#